data_AF-A0A382E8F9-F1
#
_entry.id   AF-A0A382E8F9-F1
#
_cell.length_a   1.000
_cell.length_b   1.000
_cell.length_c   1.000
_cell.angle_alpha   90.00
_cell.angle_beta   90.00
_cell.angle_gamma   90.00
#
_symmetry.space_group_name_H-M   'P 1'
#
loop_
_entity.id
_entity.type
_entity.pdbx_description
1 polymer ?
#
loop_
_entity_poly.entity_id
_entity_poly.type
_entity_poly.pdbx_seq_one_letter_code
_entity_poly.pdbx_strand_id
1 'polypeptide(L)'
;IPRQVAKMVNEFAAGNSAVALKLHQKYYPMFKGLFIETNPVPTKAALAMLGKCTEEYRLPLCKMSASNRAQLAKTLKACGVLKK
;
A
#
# COMPACT_ATOMS: atom_id res chain seq x y z
N ILE A 1 3.63 5.26 -1.18
CA ILE A 1 3.12 6.66 -1.21
C ILE A 1 3.84 7.55 -0.20
N PRO A 2 5.16 7.77 -0.32
CA PRO A 2 5.96 8.42 0.73
C PRO A 2 5.48 9.84 1.06
N ARG A 3 5.25 10.66 0.03
CA ARG A 3 4.80 12.06 0.20
C ARG A 3 3.46 12.16 0.92
N GLN A 4 2.54 11.25 0.65
CA GLN A 4 1.20 11.25 1.23
C GLN A 4 1.21 10.86 2.70
N VAL A 5 2.02 9.87 3.08
CA VAL A 5 2.17 9.46 4.50
C VAL A 5 2.83 10.58 5.30
N ALA A 6 3.90 11.19 4.77
CA ALA A 6 4.56 12.33 5.40
C ALA A 6 3.58 13.51 5.59
N LYS A 7 2.78 13.83 4.56
CA LYS A 7 1.74 14.86 4.68
C LYS A 7 0.72 14.51 5.76
N MET A 8 0.22 13.28 5.80
CA MET A 8 -0.78 12.86 6.80
C MET A 8 -0.26 13.04 8.23
N VAL A 9 0.99 12.66 8.50
CA VAL A 9 1.62 12.81 9.82
C VAL A 9 1.83 14.29 10.17
N ASN A 10 2.34 15.09 9.23
CA ASN A 10 2.58 16.52 9.45
C ASN A 10 1.30 17.30 9.73
N GLU A 11 0.21 17.02 8.99
CA GLU A 11 -1.09 17.66 9.22
C GLU A 11 -1.63 17.31 10.61
N PHE A 12 -1.50 16.06 11.03
CA PHE A 12 -1.93 15.66 12.37
C PHE A 12 -1.11 16.36 13.46
N ALA A 13 0.22 16.39 13.31
CA ALA A 13 1.14 17.05 14.25
C ALA A 13 0.89 18.58 14.34
N ALA A 14 0.43 19.20 13.26
CA ALA A 14 0.06 20.62 13.22
C ALA A 14 -1.34 20.91 13.80
N GLY A 15 -2.07 19.90 14.30
CA GLY A 15 -3.43 20.05 14.82
C GLY A 15 -4.54 19.96 13.76
N ASN A 16 -4.19 19.78 12.48
CA ASN A 16 -5.14 19.65 11.36
C ASN A 16 -5.70 18.23 11.25
N SER A 17 -6.31 17.72 12.32
CA SER A 17 -6.78 16.33 12.44
C SER A 17 -7.78 15.92 11.35
N ALA A 18 -8.66 16.83 10.91
CA ALA A 18 -9.62 16.58 9.83
C ALA A 18 -8.93 16.33 8.47
N VAL A 19 -7.86 17.07 8.17
CA VAL A 19 -7.07 16.90 6.93
C VAL A 19 -6.31 15.57 6.97
N ALA A 20 -5.70 15.26 8.11
CA ALA A 20 -5.02 13.98 8.32
C ALA A 20 -5.99 12.80 8.19
N LEU A 21 -7.19 12.89 8.78
CA LEU A 21 -8.21 11.85 8.68
C LEU A 21 -8.67 11.63 7.24
N LYS A 22 -8.88 12.71 6.47
CA LYS A 22 -9.23 12.60 5.04
C LYS A 22 -8.14 11.88 4.23
N LEU A 23 -6.87 12.16 4.52
CA LEU A 23 -5.74 11.44 3.91
C LEU A 23 -5.71 9.97 4.34
N HIS A 24 -5.90 9.69 5.63
CA HIS A 24 -5.97 8.33 6.15
C HIS A 24 -7.07 7.52 5.45
N GLN A 25 -8.30 8.03 5.43
CA GLN A 25 -9.45 7.36 4.81
C GLN A 25 -9.24 7.09 3.33
N LYS A 26 -8.62 8.02 2.59
CA LYS A 26 -8.28 7.83 1.18
C LYS A 26 -7.38 6.62 0.93
N TYR A 27 -6.41 6.37 1.81
CA TYR A 27 -5.43 5.29 1.64
C TYR A 27 -5.70 4.07 2.52
N TYR A 28 -6.69 4.13 3.41
CA TYR A 28 -7.04 3.03 4.32
C TYR A 28 -7.30 1.69 3.61
N PRO A 29 -8.00 1.64 2.45
CA PRO A 29 -8.15 0.39 1.70
C PRO A 29 -6.79 -0.22 1.31
N MET A 30 -5.84 0.61 0.85
CA MET A 30 -4.47 0.15 0.56
C MET A 30 -3.76 -0.32 1.82
N PHE A 31 -3.88 0.41 2.94
CA PHE A 31 -3.26 -0.01 4.20
C PHE A 31 -3.76 -1.40 4.61
N LYS A 32 -5.06 -1.68 4.51
CA LYS A 32 -5.60 -3.02 4.76
C LYS A 32 -5.13 -4.05 3.72
N GLY A 33 -5.11 -3.67 2.45
CA GLY A 33 -4.64 -4.54 1.36
C GLY A 33 -3.18 -4.96 1.48
N LEU A 34 -2.31 -4.11 2.03
CA LEU A 34 -0.89 -4.43 2.27
C LEU A 34 -0.68 -5.48 3.38
N PHE A 35 -1.73 -5.86 4.10
CA PHE A 35 -1.75 -6.91 5.13
C PHE A 35 -2.77 -8.01 4.82
N ILE A 36 -3.15 -8.18 3.55
CA ILE A 36 -4.02 -9.31 3.11
C ILE A 36 -3.32 -10.67 3.27
N GLU A 37 -1.99 -10.67 3.29
CA GLU A 37 -1.12 -11.80 3.62
C GLU A 37 0.05 -11.29 4.50
N THR A 38 0.93 -12.17 4.94
CA THR A 38 2.06 -11.85 5.84
C THR A 38 2.98 -10.76 5.26
N ASN A 39 3.15 -9.67 5.99
CA ASN A 39 4.13 -8.64 5.68
C ASN A 39 5.57 -9.21 5.77
N PRO A 40 6.49 -8.94 4.81
CA PRO A 40 6.43 -7.91 3.75
C PRO A 40 5.96 -8.38 2.36
N VAL A 41 5.34 -9.55 2.24
CA VAL A 41 4.99 -10.13 0.94
C VAL A 41 4.11 -9.20 0.09
N PRO A 42 2.97 -8.66 0.58
CA PRO A 42 2.14 -7.75 -0.22
C PRO A 42 2.82 -6.42 -0.57
N THR A 43 3.60 -5.86 0.36
CA THR A 43 4.35 -4.62 0.11
C THR A 43 5.38 -4.80 -1.00
N LYS A 44 6.09 -5.94 -1.03
CA LYS A 44 7.05 -6.24 -2.10
C LYS A 44 6.35 -6.49 -3.43
N ALA A 45 5.23 -7.22 -3.44
CA ALA A 45 4.40 -7.39 -4.63
C ALA A 45 3.94 -6.04 -5.20
N ALA A 46 3.47 -5.12 -4.35
CA ALA A 46 3.06 -3.77 -4.75
C ALA A 46 4.22 -2.96 -5.37
N LEU A 47 5.42 -3.02 -4.78
CA LEU A 47 6.60 -2.35 -5.32
C LEU A 47 7.06 -2.95 -6.65
N ALA A 48 6.96 -4.27 -6.81
CA ALA A 48 7.22 -4.94 -8.08
C ALA A 48 6.21 -4.55 -9.16
N MET A 49 4.91 -4.47 -8.84
CA MET A 49 3.88 -3.95 -9.75
C MET A 49 4.16 -2.50 -10.19
N LEU A 50 4.80 -1.71 -9.32
CA LEU A 50 5.24 -0.33 -9.62
C LEU A 50 6.56 -0.25 -10.39
N GLY A 51 7.18 -1.38 -10.72
CA GLY A 51 8.48 -1.44 -11.38
C GLY A 51 9.63 -0.91 -10.52
N LYS A 52 9.52 -1.00 -9.18
CA LYS A 52 10.52 -0.46 -8.24
C LYS A 52 11.51 -1.51 -7.72
N CYS A 53 11.19 -2.80 -7.84
CA CYS A 53 12.09 -3.89 -7.50
C CYS A 53 11.68 -5.18 -8.23
N THR A 54 12.55 -6.19 -8.21
CA THR A 54 12.19 -7.55 -8.60
C THR A 54 11.28 -8.19 -7.54
N GLU A 55 10.39 -9.08 -7.97
CA GLU A 55 9.51 -9.81 -7.08
C GLU A 55 10.09 -11.16 -6.64
N GLU A 56 11.13 -11.08 -5.84
CA GLU A 56 11.84 -12.23 -5.31
C GLU A 56 11.66 -12.34 -3.80
N TYR A 57 11.50 -13.55 -3.29
CA TYR A 57 11.37 -13.80 -1.86
C TYR A 57 12.39 -14.84 -1.43
N ARG A 58 12.88 -14.72 -0.19
CA ARG A 58 13.68 -15.76 0.45
C ARG A 58 12.78 -16.52 1.40
N LEU A 59 12.89 -17.85 1.38
CA LEU A 59 12.16 -18.68 2.32
C LEU A 59 12.47 -18.24 3.78
N PRO A 60 11.47 -18.30 4.68
CA PRO A 60 10.16 -18.95 4.51
C PRO A 60 9.10 -18.10 3.79
N LEU A 61 9.41 -16.89 3.31
CA LEU A 61 8.46 -16.08 2.56
C LEU A 61 8.30 -16.59 1.13
N CYS A 62 7.07 -16.57 0.63
CA CYS A 62 6.71 -17.01 -0.72
C CYS A 62 5.89 -15.94 -1.46
N LYS A 63 5.66 -16.17 -2.75
CA LYS A 63 4.81 -15.28 -3.58
C LYS A 63 3.38 -15.31 -3.07
N MET A 64 2.68 -14.18 -3.20
CA MET A 64 1.26 -14.11 -2.89
C MET A 64 0.44 -15.08 -3.74
N SER A 65 -0.69 -15.52 -3.19
CA SER A 65 -1.72 -16.19 -3.99
C SER A 65 -2.20 -15.28 -5.13
N ALA A 66 -2.55 -15.89 -6.27
CA ALA A 66 -2.98 -15.15 -7.46
C ALA A 66 -4.24 -14.28 -7.18
N SER A 67 -5.17 -14.79 -6.38
CA SER A 67 -6.39 -14.09 -5.97
C SER A 67 -6.08 -12.83 -5.13
N ASN A 68 -5.24 -12.97 -4.09
CA ASN A 68 -4.86 -11.83 -3.25
C ASN A 68 -4.00 -10.82 -4.02
N ARG A 69 -3.14 -11.29 -4.93
CA ARG A 69 -2.38 -10.40 -5.83
C ARG A 69 -3.30 -9.55 -6.70
N ALA A 70 -4.33 -10.14 -7.31
CA ALA A 70 -5.31 -9.41 -8.11
C ALA A 70 -6.10 -8.40 -7.26
N GLN A 71 -6.52 -8.80 -6.05
CA GLN A 71 -7.21 -7.93 -5.11
C GLN A 71 -6.35 -6.74 -4.65
N LEU A 72 -5.06 -6.98 -4.39
CA LEU A 72 -4.10 -5.93 -4.07
C LEU A 72 -3.93 -4.95 -5.23
N ALA A 73 -3.76 -5.45 -6.46
CA ALA A 73 -3.64 -4.60 -7.65
C ALA A 73 -4.90 -3.72 -7.86
N LYS A 74 -6.10 -4.28 -7.69
CA LYS A 74 -7.37 -3.54 -7.73
C LYS A 74 -7.41 -2.42 -6.70
N THR A 75 -7.03 -2.72 -5.47
CA THR A 75 -6.97 -1.75 -4.36
C THR A 75 -5.98 -0.62 -4.65
N LEU A 76 -4.79 -0.95 -5.13
CA LEU A 76 -3.76 0.02 -5.48
C LEU A 76 -4.19 0.93 -6.64
N LYS A 77 -4.89 0.41 -7.65
CA LYS A 77 -5.50 1.21 -8.72
C LYS A 77 -6.57 2.15 -8.18
N ALA A 78 -7.46 1.67 -7.30
CA ALA A 78 -8.51 2.50 -6.69
C ALA A 78 -7.95 3.64 -5.83
N CYS A 79 -6.82 3.42 -5.13
CA CYS A 79 -6.12 4.46 -4.38
C CYS A 79 -5.23 5.39 -5.24
N GLY A 80 -5.19 5.19 -6.57
CA GLY A 80 -4.38 5.99 -7.49
C GLY A 80 -2.86 5.76 -7.37
N VAL A 81 -2.45 4.59 -6.87
CA VAL A 81 -1.03 4.23 -6.70
C VAL A 81 -0.49 3.54 -7.95
N LEU A 82 -1.25 2.60 -8.52
CA LEU A 82 -0.96 1.99 -9.83
C LEU A 82 -1.70 2.74 -10.94
N LYS A 83 -1.05 2.91 -12.09
CA LYS A 83 -1.71 3.41 -13.31
C LYS A 83 -2.71 2.36 -13.83
N LYS A 84 -3.71 2.82 -14.60
CA LYS A 84 -4.74 1.95 -15.20
C LYS A 84 -4.11 0.88 -16.07
#